data_AF-A0A975S616-F1
#
_entry.id   AF-A0A975S616-F1
#
_cell.length_a   1.000
_cell.length_b   1.000
_cell.length_c   1.000
_cell.angle_alpha   90.00
_cell.angle_beta   90.00
_cell.angle_gamma   90.00
#
_symmetry.space_group_name_H-M   'P 1'
#
loop_
_entity.id
_entity.type
_entity.pdbx_description
1 polymer ?
#
loop_
_entity_poly.entity_id
_entity_poly.type
_entity_poly.pdbx_seq_one_letter_code
_entity_poly.pdbx_strand_id
1 'polypeptide(L)' 'MADKESFTSKFMRTTGKVRLIFGPAQTSALDHPMTDENQQLLKEQQAQEKALWETVTRADGSSYIVSRKPE' A
#
# COMPACT_ATOMS: atom_id res chain seq x y z
N MET A 1 -5.90 -37.46 -21.57
CA MET A 1 -6.03 -36.02 -21.83
C MET A 1 -5.24 -35.32 -20.74
N ALA A 2 -4.05 -34.80 -21.07
CA ALA A 2 -3.23 -34.07 -20.11
C ALA A 2 -3.84 -32.68 -19.95
N ASP A 3 -4.50 -32.46 -18.82
CA ASP A 3 -5.15 -31.21 -18.48
C ASP A 3 -4.11 -30.09 -18.54
N LYS A 4 -4.31 -29.17 -19.49
CA LYS A 4 -3.35 -28.12 -19.82
C LYS A 4 -3.40 -27.10 -18.67
N GLU A 5 -2.51 -27.29 -17.70
CA GLU A 5 -2.43 -26.48 -16.48
C GLU A 5 -2.58 -24.98 -16.81
N SER A 6 -3.66 -24.37 -16.30
CA SER A 6 -4.00 -22.98 -16.58
C SER A 6 -2.88 -22.03 -16.16
N PHE A 7 -2.72 -20.93 -16.89
CA PHE A 7 -1.78 -19.85 -16.53
C PHE A 7 -1.99 -19.35 -15.09
N THR A 8 -3.24 -19.31 -14.62
CA THR A 8 -3.59 -18.99 -13.24
C THR A 8 -3.02 -19.99 -12.23
N SER A 9 -3.08 -21.29 -12.52
CA SER A 9 -2.54 -22.33 -11.64
C SER A 9 -1.02 -22.23 -11.52
N LYS A 10 -0.34 -21.95 -12.63
CA LYS A 10 1.12 -21.69 -12.63
C LYS A 10 1.47 -20.46 -11.82
N PHE A 11 0.74 -19.35 -12.02
CA PHE A 11 0.94 -18.10 -11.28
C PHE A 11 0.77 -18.30 -9.77
N MET A 12 -0.34 -18.91 -9.33
CA MET A 12 -0.60 -19.17 -7.92
C MET A 12 0.50 -20.02 -7.29
N ARG A 13 0.99 -21.03 -8.01
CA ARG A 13 2.08 -21.91 -7.57
C ARG A 13 3.42 -21.17 -7.47
N THR A 14 3.75 -20.27 -8.40
CA THR A 14 4.97 -19.44 -8.29
C THR A 14 4.88 -18.43 -7.15
N THR A 15 3.79 -17.67 -7.03
CA THR A 15 3.61 -16.73 -5.91
C THR A 15 3.55 -17.43 -4.55
N GLY A 16 2.99 -18.65 -4.48
CA GLY A 16 3.01 -19.47 -3.26
C GLY A 16 4.42 -19.90 -2.86
N LYS A 17 5.28 -20.27 -3.83
CA LYS A 17 6.70 -20.57 -3.56
C LYS A 17 7.48 -19.35 -3.10
N VAL A 18 7.19 -18.18 -3.67
CA VAL A 18 7.78 -16.91 -3.21
C VAL A 18 7.38 -16.65 -1.75
N ARG A 19 6.13 -16.86 -1.37
CA ARG A 19 5.67 -16.76 0.04
C ARG A 19 6.38 -17.73 0.99
N LEU A 20 6.82 -18.90 0.52
CA LEU A 20 7.63 -19.82 1.35
C LEU A 20 9.03 -19.27 1.64
N ILE A 21 9.61 -18.50 0.72
CA ILE A 21 10.96 -17.93 0.87
C ILE A 21 10.92 -16.61 1.66
N PHE A 22 9.97 -15.72 1.34
CA PHE A 22 9.82 -14.42 2.00
C PHE A 22 8.99 -14.47 3.29
N GLY A 23 8.44 -15.64 3.62
CA GLY A 23 7.50 -15.83 4.72
C GLY A 23 6.10 -15.26 4.40
N PRO A 24 5.10 -15.58 5.24
CA PRO A 24 3.83 -14.88 5.19
C PRO A 24 4.07 -13.38 5.41
N ALA A 25 3.31 -12.52 4.72
CA ALA A 25 3.30 -11.09 5.02
C ALA A 25 3.13 -10.91 6.53
N GLN A 26 3.90 -9.98 7.12
CA GLN A 26 3.80 -9.63 8.54
C GLN A 26 2.33 -9.36 8.90
N THR A 27 1.72 -10.31 9.62
CA THR A 27 0.37 -10.16 10.19
C THR A 27 0.55 -9.74 11.63
N SER A 28 0.87 -8.47 11.87
CA SER A 28 0.80 -7.93 13.23
C SER A 28 -0.64 -7.64 13.58
N ALA A 29 -1.03 -7.83 14.84
CA ALA A 29 -2.35 -7.42 15.32
C ALA A 29 -2.49 -5.90 15.16
N LEU A 30 -3.60 -5.44 14.59
CA LEU A 30 -3.90 -4.00 14.42
C LEU A 30 -4.03 -3.25 15.76
N ASP A 31 -4.13 -3.98 16.87
CA ASP A 31 -4.34 -3.47 18.23
C ASP A 31 -3.02 -3.24 19.02
N HIS A 32 -1.85 -3.45 18.42
CA HIS A 32 -0.58 -3.17 19.11
C HIS A 32 -0.24 -1.68 19.01
N PRO A 33 0.13 -1.00 20.12
CA PRO A 33 0.65 0.36 20.06
C PRO A 33 1.88 0.44 19.15
N MET A 34 1.90 1.40 18.23
CA MET A 34 3.07 1.62 17.37
C MET A 34 4.27 2.01 18.23
N THR A 35 5.42 1.35 18.00
CA THR A 35 6.70 1.77 18.57
C THR A 35 7.03 3.22 18.15
N ASP A 36 7.82 3.92 18.97
CA ASP A 36 8.17 5.33 18.70
C ASP A 36 8.85 5.51 17.33
N GLU A 37 9.68 4.55 16.93
CA GLU A 37 10.33 4.51 15.61
C GLU A 37 9.30 4.43 14.48
N ASN A 38 8.31 3.54 14.60
CA ASN A 38 7.25 3.40 13.59
C ASN A 38 6.35 4.64 13.52
N GLN A 39 6.12 5.33 14.64
CA GLN A 39 5.38 6.58 14.64
C GLN A 39 6.15 7.69 13.91
N GLN A 40 7.47 7.75 14.06
CA GLN A 40 8.32 8.71 13.33
C GLN A 40 8.28 8.42 11.83
N LEU A 41 8.47 7.15 11.43
CA LEU A 41 8.38 6.73 10.03
C LEU A 41 7.00 7.03 9.42
N LEU A 42 5.92 6.86 10.19
CA LEU A 42 4.57 7.21 9.74
C LEU A 42 4.41 8.72 9.53
N LYS A 43 4.92 9.54 10.44
CA LYS A 43 4.87 11.01 10.31
C LYS A 43 5.63 11.48 9.07
N GLU A 44 6.80 10.91 8.80
CA GLU A 44 7.59 11.23 7.61
C GLU A 44 6.85 10.85 6.33
N GLN A 45 6.27 9.65 6.27
CA GLN A 45 5.48 9.20 5.12
C GLN A 45 4.26 10.08 4.90
N GLN A 46 3.50 10.40 5.95
CA GLN A 46 2.35 11.30 5.86
C GLN A 46 2.74 12.72 5.41
N ALA A 47 3.91 13.21 5.84
CA ALA A 47 4.42 14.50 5.40
C ALA A 47 4.78 14.48 3.90
N GLN A 48 5.43 13.41 3.45
CA GLN A 48 5.73 13.19 2.03
C GLN A 48 4.44 13.10 1.19
N GLU A 49 3.47 12.30 1.63
CA GLU A 49 2.18 12.17 0.94
C GLU A 49 1.45 13.51 0.89
N LYS A 50 1.35 14.26 2.00
CA LYS A 50 0.73 15.60 2.00
C LYS A 50 1.42 16.59 1.06
N ALA A 51 2.72 16.43 0.80
CA ALA A 51 3.42 17.28 -0.16
C ALA A 51 2.99 16.99 -1.62
N LEU A 52 2.55 15.76 -1.91
CA LEU A 52 2.12 15.33 -3.23
C LEU A 52 0.68 15.75 -3.58
N TRP A 53 -0.12 16.16 -2.59
CA TRP A 53 -1.54 16.44 -2.78
C TRP A 53 -1.90 17.84 -2.27
N GLU A 54 -2.80 18.50 -2.99
CA GLU A 54 -3.37 19.79 -2.60
C GLU A 54 -4.90 19.65 -2.53
N THR A 55 -5.50 20.17 -1.46
CA THR A 55 -6.95 20.20 -1.31
C THR A 55 -7.47 21.54 -1.81
N VAL A 56 -8.28 21.51 -2.87
CA VAL A 56 -8.91 22.70 -3.44
C VAL A 56 -10.36 22.73 -2.97
N THR A 57 -10.74 23.83 -2.32
CA THR A 57 -12.12 24.09 -1.90
C THR A 57 -12.76 25.08 -2.86
N ARG A 58 -13.93 24.72 -3.40
CA ARG A 58 -14.74 25.58 -4.25
C ARG A 58 -15.61 26.53 -3.43
N ALA A 59 -16.10 27.57 -4.10
CA ALA A 59 -17.03 28.53 -3.53
C ALA A 59 -18.39 27.91 -3.11
N ASP A 60 -18.72 26.73 -3.63
CA ASP A 60 -19.90 25.94 -3.24
C ASP A 60 -19.70 25.12 -1.94
N GLY A 61 -18.51 25.20 -1.34
CA GLY A 61 -18.14 24.45 -0.13
C GLY A 61 -17.70 23.01 -0.38
N SER A 62 -17.66 22.54 -1.63
CA SER A 62 -17.10 21.22 -1.97
C SER A 62 -15.56 21.27 -1.98
N SER A 63 -14.93 20.18 -1.57
CA SER A 63 -13.47 20.03 -1.59
C SER A 63 -13.06 18.79 -2.37
N TYR A 64 -12.02 18.92 -3.18
CA TYR A 64 -11.42 17.81 -3.92
C TYR A 64 -9.90 17.86 -3.85
N ILE A 65 -9.28 16.71 -4.08
CA ILE A 65 -7.84 16.52 -3.95
C ILE A 65 -7.23 16.51 -5.35
N VAL A 66 -6.20 17.31 -5.57
CA VAL A 66 -5.43 17.34 -6.82
C VAL A 66 -3.98 16.98 -6.55
N SER A 67 -3.34 16.27 -7.48
CA SER A 67 -1.91 15.99 -7.40
C SER A 67 -1.13 17.28 -7.63
N ARG A 68 -0.19 17.60 -6.75
CA ARG A 68 0.77 18.67 -6.96
C ARG A 68 1.73 18.21 -8.07
N LYS A 69 1.79 18.94 -9.19
CA LYS A 69 2.76 18.61 -10.25
C LYS A 69 4.17 18.89 -9.72
N PRO A 70 5.13 17.96 -9.90
CA PRO A 70 6.53 18.33 -9.76
C PRO A 70 6.88 19.26 -10.93
N GLU A 71 7.44 20.43 -10.62
CA GLU A 71 8.12 21.30 -11.59
C GLU A 71 9.46 20.69 -12.01
#